data_AF-A0A7X0CBU6-F1
#
_entry.id   AF-A0A7X0CBU6-F1
#
_cell.length_a   1.000
_cell.length_b   1.000
_cell.length_c   1.000
_cell.angle_alpha   90.00
_cell.angle_beta   90.00
_cell.angle_gamma   90.00
#
_symmetry.space_group_name_H-M   'P 1'
#
loop_
_entity.id
_entity.type
_entity.pdbx_description
1 polymer ?
#
loop_
_entity_poly.entity_id
_entity_poly.type
_entity_poly.pdbx_seq_one_letter_code
_entity_poly.pdbx_strand_id
1 'polypeptide(L)'
;MAVAEMIAHRKSDAQEQVDATDSLQILGILYDQISNALQNASDPKSAFARATTLADALREMADDAALTRAKLAARIREDEGLSMQALGQALGISKARAAQLINAAQNG
;
A
#
# COMPACT_ATOMS: atom_id res chain seq x y z
N MET A 1 -29.78 29.52 9.05
CA MET A 1 -29.81 28.47 8.02
C MET A 1 -28.41 28.33 7.45
N ALA A 2 -27.53 27.59 8.14
CA ALA A 2 -26.10 27.45 7.76
C ALA A 2 -25.45 26.18 8.36
N VAL A 3 -25.96 25.65 9.47
CA VAL A 3 -25.41 24.44 10.10
C VAL A 3 -25.90 23.15 9.41
N ALA A 4 -27.14 23.14 8.90
CA ALA A 4 -27.70 21.98 8.22
C ALA A 4 -27.02 21.69 6.87
N GLU A 5 -26.61 22.73 6.12
CA GLU A 5 -25.88 22.58 4.85
C GLU A 5 -24.42 22.18 5.05
N MET A 6 -23.78 22.60 6.15
CA MET A 6 -22.41 22.21 6.49
C MET A 6 -22.31 20.74 6.92
N ILE A 7 -23.37 20.17 7.51
CA ILE A 7 -23.47 18.74 7.82
C ILE A 7 -23.79 17.92 6.56
N ALA A 8 -24.53 18.49 5.60
CA ALA A 8 -24.84 17.80 4.34
C ALA A 8 -23.62 17.64 3.43
N HIS A 9 -22.71 18.63 3.38
CA HIS A 9 -21.44 18.47 2.65
C HIS A 9 -20.49 17.46 3.32
N ARG A 10 -20.43 17.42 4.65
CA ARG A 10 -19.59 16.44 5.37
C ARG A 10 -20.06 14.99 5.21
N LYS A 11 -21.34 14.79 4.85
CA LYS A 11 -21.93 13.48 4.59
C LYS A 11 -21.77 13.02 3.13
N SER A 12 -21.36 13.91 2.23
CA SER A 12 -21.07 13.58 0.82
C SER A 12 -19.68 12.97 0.62
N ASP A 13 -18.71 13.32 1.48
CA ASP A 13 -17.36 12.71 1.46
C ASP A 13 -17.31 11.31 2.08
N ALA A 14 -18.43 10.87 2.67
CA ALA A 14 -18.64 9.50 3.16
C ALA A 14 -19.13 8.55 2.05
N GLN A 15 -18.90 8.89 0.77
CA GLN A 15 -18.91 7.91 -0.31
C GLN A 15 -17.81 6.89 -0.01
N GLU A 16 -18.23 5.73 0.52
CA GLU A 16 -17.49 4.47 0.66
C GLU A 16 -15.99 4.59 0.33
N GLN A 17 -15.22 5.10 1.29
CA GLN A 17 -13.85 4.62 1.41
C GLN A 17 -13.99 3.13 1.67
N VAL A 18 -13.85 2.31 0.62
CA VAL A 18 -13.57 0.90 0.80
C VAL A 18 -12.38 0.87 1.75
N ASP A 19 -12.59 0.35 2.97
CA ASP A 19 -11.53 0.28 3.96
C ASP A 19 -10.37 -0.46 3.28
N ALA A 20 -9.19 0.16 3.26
CA ALA A 20 -8.00 -0.48 2.69
C ALA A 20 -7.76 -1.85 3.34
N THR A 21 -8.20 -2.03 4.58
CA THR A 21 -8.22 -3.30 5.30
C THR A 21 -9.07 -4.36 4.59
N ASP A 22 -10.30 -4.03 4.18
CA ASP A 22 -11.19 -4.96 3.47
C ASP A 22 -10.61 -5.32 2.09
N SER A 23 -10.02 -4.34 1.40
CA SER A 23 -9.35 -4.58 0.11
C SER A 23 -8.13 -5.49 0.24
N LEU A 24 -7.36 -5.35 1.33
CA LEU A 24 -6.22 -6.23 1.62
C LEU A 24 -6.65 -7.66 1.93
N GLN A 25 -7.77 -7.83 2.64
CA GLN A 25 -8.35 -9.15 2.88
C GLN A 25 -8.79 -9.82 1.57
N ILE A 26 -9.44 -9.07 0.68
CA ILE A 26 -9.83 -9.55 -0.64
C ILE A 26 -8.60 -9.98 -1.46
N LEU A 27 -7.52 -9.18 -1.45
CA LEU A 27 -6.27 -9.54 -2.13
C LEU A 27 -5.69 -10.85 -1.61
N GLY A 28 -5.71 -11.07 -0.29
CA GLY A 28 -5.26 -12.33 0.33
C GLY A 28 -6.09 -13.53 -0.13
N ILE A 29 -7.42 -13.41 -0.12
CA ILE A 29 -8.33 -14.46 -0.58
C ILE A 29 -8.07 -14.80 -2.06
N LEU A 30 -7.90 -13.78 -2.92
CA LEU A 30 -7.64 -13.98 -4.34
C LEU A 30 -6.28 -14.66 -4.57
N TYR A 31 -5.25 -14.26 -3.83
CA TYR A 31 -3.94 -14.91 -3.91
C TYR A 31 -4.04 -16.41 -3.57
N ASP A 32 -4.73 -16.76 -2.49
CA ASP A 32 -4.91 -18.16 -2.09
C ASP A 32 -5.68 -18.96 -3.14
N GLN A 33 -6.73 -18.39 -3.73
CA GLN A 33 -7.49 -19.01 -4.82
C GLN A 33 -6.63 -19.26 -6.06
N ILE A 34 -5.82 -18.27 -6.47
CA ILE A 34 -4.92 -18.39 -7.62
C ILE A 34 -3.87 -19.46 -7.34
N SER A 35 -3.24 -19.44 -6.17
CA SER A 35 -2.21 -20.41 -5.79
C SER A 35 -2.77 -21.84 -5.81
N ASN A 36 -3.97 -22.04 -5.27
CA ASN A 36 -4.65 -23.33 -5.29
C ASN A 36 -4.99 -23.79 -6.72
N ALA A 37 -5.51 -22.90 -7.56
CA ALA A 37 -5.83 -23.21 -8.96
C ALA A 37 -4.57 -23.59 -9.77
N LEU A 38 -3.43 -22.92 -9.54
CA LEU A 38 -2.18 -23.23 -10.21
C LEU A 38 -1.58 -24.56 -9.76
N GLN A 39 -1.66 -24.89 -8.47
CA GLN A 39 -1.16 -26.16 -7.94
C GLN A 39 -1.98 -27.37 -8.41
N ASN A 40 -3.27 -27.17 -8.69
CA ASN A 40 -4.19 -28.22 -9.16
C ASN A 40 -4.42 -28.22 -10.68
N ALA A 41 -3.65 -27.43 -11.43
CA ALA A 41 -3.78 -27.35 -12.88
C ALA A 41 -3.34 -28.65 -13.57
N SER A 42 -4.12 -29.09 -14.56
CA SER A 42 -3.87 -30.33 -15.30
C SER A 42 -2.67 -30.26 -16.25
N ASP A 43 -2.27 -29.06 -16.69
CA ASP A 43 -1.06 -28.81 -17.47
C ASP A 43 0.01 -28.10 -16.62
N PRO A 44 1.03 -28.83 -16.12
CA PRO A 44 2.08 -28.26 -15.30
C PRO A 44 2.91 -27.17 -15.99
N LYS A 45 3.06 -27.20 -17.32
CA LYS A 45 3.86 -26.20 -18.04
C LYS A 45 3.12 -24.87 -18.12
N SER A 46 1.82 -24.90 -18.46
CA SER A 46 0.99 -23.70 -18.43
C SER A 46 0.87 -23.14 -17.00
N ALA A 47 0.74 -24.02 -16.00
CA ALA A 47 0.69 -23.62 -14.58
C ALA A 47 1.97 -22.90 -14.14
N PHE A 48 3.15 -23.42 -14.50
CA PHE A 48 4.42 -22.79 -14.21
C PHE A 48 4.53 -21.40 -14.83
N ALA A 49 4.20 -21.25 -16.12
CA ALA A 49 4.24 -19.96 -16.80
C ALA A 49 3.34 -18.92 -16.12
N ARG A 50 2.11 -19.31 -15.74
CA ARG A 50 1.17 -18.45 -15.01
C ARG A 50 1.66 -18.10 -13.60
N ALA A 51 2.29 -19.05 -12.90
CA ALA A 51 2.92 -18.80 -11.60
C ALA A 51 4.08 -17.81 -11.71
N THR A 52 4.87 -17.86 -12.78
CA THR A 52 5.90 -16.85 -13.06
C THR A 52 5.26 -15.47 -13.24
N THR A 53 4.21 -15.34 -14.04
CA THR A 53 3.49 -14.07 -14.22
C THR A 53 2.93 -13.54 -12.90
N LEU A 54 2.35 -14.41 -12.05
CA LEU A 54 1.90 -14.01 -10.72
C LEU A 54 3.05 -13.47 -9.87
N ALA A 55 4.20 -14.14 -9.87
CA ALA A 55 5.37 -13.70 -9.11
C ALA A 55 5.89 -12.34 -9.58
N ASP A 56 5.87 -12.08 -10.89
CA ASP A 56 6.29 -10.79 -11.45
C ASP A 56 5.32 -9.67 -11.06
N ALA A 57 4.01 -9.91 -11.16
CA ALA A 57 2.99 -8.94 -10.72
C ALA A 57 3.10 -8.63 -9.22
N LEU A 58 3.35 -9.64 -8.38
CA LEU A 58 3.52 -9.43 -6.94
C LEU A 58 4.78 -8.64 -6.60
N ARG A 59 5.85 -8.74 -7.40
CA ARG A 59 7.05 -7.90 -7.24
C ARG A 59 6.75 -6.44 -7.56
N GLU A 60 6.08 -6.18 -8.68
CA GLU A 60 5.67 -4.82 -9.06
C GLU A 60 4.77 -4.20 -7.98
N MET A 61 3.78 -4.94 -7.49
CA MET A 61 2.93 -4.49 -6.39
C MET A 61 3.72 -4.21 -5.09
N ALA A 62 4.74 -5.01 -4.79
CA ALA A 62 5.58 -4.81 -3.61
C ALA A 62 6.43 -3.54 -3.74
N ASP A 63 6.96 -3.25 -4.93
CA ASP A 63 7.71 -2.03 -5.22
C ASP A 63 6.81 -0.79 -5.10
N ASP A 64 5.60 -0.83 -5.66
CA ASP A 64 4.61 0.24 -5.52
C ASP A 64 4.18 0.46 -4.08
N ALA A 65 3.98 -0.61 -3.31
CA ALA A 65 3.66 -0.53 -1.90
C ALA A 65 4.83 0.07 -1.10
N ALA A 66 6.08 -0.27 -1.44
CA ALA A 66 7.27 0.32 -0.83
C ALA A 66 7.36 1.82 -1.12
N LEU A 67 7.07 2.25 -2.35
CA LEU A 67 7.02 3.66 -2.73
C LEU A 67 5.89 4.41 -2.03
N THR A 68 4.71 3.79 -1.92
CA THR A 68 3.58 4.34 -1.14
C THR A 68 4.00 4.60 0.31
N ARG A 69 4.68 3.63 0.94
CA ARG A 69 5.21 3.79 2.31
C ARG A 69 6.23 4.93 2.41
N ALA A 70 7.09 5.07 1.41
CA ALA A 70 8.07 6.15 1.34
C ALA A 70 7.39 7.52 1.23
N LYS A 71 6.39 7.66 0.35
CA LYS A 71 5.60 8.89 0.18
C LYS A 71 4.84 9.28 1.45
N LEU A 72 4.27 8.31 2.15
CA LEU A 72 3.63 8.56 3.46
C LEU A 72 4.63 9.03 4.51
N ALA A 73 5.83 8.44 4.57
CA ALA A 73 6.89 8.89 5.49
C ALA A 73 7.36 10.32 5.18
N ALA A 74 7.46 10.69 3.90
CA ALA A 74 7.78 12.05 3.47
C ALA A 74 6.70 13.05 3.90
N ARG A 75 5.42 12.69 3.67
CA ARG A 75 4.28 13.51 4.08
C ARG A 75 4.25 13.73 5.60
N ILE A 76 4.40 12.69 6.41
CA ILE A 76 4.46 12.81 7.88
C ILE A 76 5.55 13.78 8.31
N ARG A 77 6.74 13.66 7.72
CA ARG A 77 7.86 14.53 8.02
C ARG A 77 7.57 15.99 7.67
N GLU A 78 6.92 16.25 6.54
CA GLU A 78 6.57 17.60 6.08
C GLU A 78 5.47 18.22 6.95
N ASP A 79 4.39 17.46 7.20
CA ASP A 79 3.24 17.90 8.00
C ASP A 79 3.63 18.24 9.44
N GLU A 80 4.60 17.50 10.02
CA GLU A 80 5.06 17.68 11.40
C GLU A 80 6.40 18.45 11.51
N GLY A 81 7.03 18.84 10.39
CA GLY A 81 8.31 19.55 10.39
C GLY A 81 9.48 18.76 11.00
N LEU A 82 9.48 17.42 10.88
CA LEU A 82 10.42 16.55 11.58
C LEU A 82 11.83 16.54 10.97
N SER A 83 12.83 16.48 11.85
CA SER A 83 14.19 16.04 11.47
C SER A 83 14.19 14.55 11.10
N MET A 84 15.22 14.09 10.36
CA MET A 84 15.37 12.65 10.03
C MET A 84 15.41 11.74 11.27
N GLN A 85 16.00 12.22 12.37
CA GLN A 85 16.10 11.45 13.60
C GLN A 85 14.73 11.36 14.29
N ALA A 86 14.00 12.48 14.35
CA ALA A 86 12.65 12.51 14.91
C ALA A 86 11.67 11.67 14.08
N LEU A 87 11.77 11.73 12.75
CA LEU A 87 10.98 10.86 11.86
C LEU A 87 11.26 9.37 12.10
N GLY A 88 12.54 8.99 12.23
CA GLY A 88 12.91 7.61 12.55
C GLY A 88 12.26 7.14 13.86
N GLN A 89 12.33 7.97 14.91
CA GLN A 89 11.68 7.67 16.19
C GLN A 89 10.16 7.57 16.07
N ALA A 90 9.51 8.52 15.38
CA ALA A 90 8.06 8.53 15.17
C ALA A 90 7.56 7.28 14.43
N LEU A 91 8.32 6.80 13.45
CA LEU A 91 7.98 5.62 12.65
C LEU A 91 8.51 4.30 13.25
N GLY A 92 9.19 4.32 14.40
CA GLY A 92 9.78 3.13 15.02
C GLY A 92 10.91 2.49 14.20
N ILE A 93 11.65 3.27 13.42
CA ILE A 93 12.75 2.81 12.55
C ILE A 93 14.05 3.59 12.79
N SER A 94 15.17 3.09 12.27
CA SER A 94 16.45 3.82 12.37
C SER A 94 16.44 5.11 11.53
N LYS A 95 17.25 6.10 11.93
CA LYS A 95 17.48 7.33 11.15
C LYS A 95 17.93 7.04 9.71
N ALA A 96 18.79 6.04 9.54
CA ALA A 96 19.26 5.63 8.21
C ALA A 96 18.11 5.09 7.35
N ARG A 97 17.22 4.29 7.93
CA ARG A 97 16.06 3.76 7.20
C ARG A 97 15.05 4.86 6.87
N ALA A 98 14.85 5.81 7.77
CA ALA A 98 14.04 7.00 7.49
C ALA A 98 14.61 7.80 6.31
N ALA A 99 15.92 8.05 6.27
CA ALA A 99 16.58 8.73 5.16
C ALA A 99 16.41 7.98 3.83
N GLN A 100 16.52 6.65 3.82
CA GLN A 100 16.26 5.83 2.63
C GLN A 100 14.83 6.00 2.10
N LEU A 101 13.83 6.06 2.98
CA LEU A 101 12.45 6.29 2.59
C LEU A 101 12.26 7.68 1.97
N ILE A 102 12.85 8.72 2.54
CA ILE A 102 12.78 10.08 1.98
C ILE A 102 13.43 10.14 0.59
N ASN A 103 14.61 9.52 0.43
CA ASN A 103 15.27 9.45 -0.86
C ASN A 103 14.45 8.65 -1.89
N ALA A 104 13.80 7.57 -1.48
CA ALA A 104 12.94 6.78 -2.36
C ALA A 104 11.71 7.58 -2.81
N ALA A 105 11.10 8.37 -1.92
CA ALA A 105 9.94 9.21 -2.24
C ALA A 105 10.26 10.33 -3.24
N GLN A 106 11.52 10.78 -3.31
CA GLN A 106 11.98 11.83 -4.23
C GLN A 106 12.39 11.29 -5.61
N ASN A 107 12.79 10.01 -5.67
CA ASN A 107 13.37 9.39 -6.87
C ASN A 107 12.46 8.35 -7.54
N GLY A 108 11.27 8.08 -6.98
CA GLY A 108 10.29 7.13 -7.51
C GLY A 108 8.91 7.76 -7.72
#